data_AF-A0A443SDQ5-F1
#
_entry.id   AF-A0A443SDQ5-F1
#
_cell.length_a   1.000
_cell.length_b   1.000
_cell.length_c   1.000
_cell.angle_alpha   90.00
_cell.angle_beta   90.00
_cell.angle_gamma   90.00
#
_symmetry.space_group_name_H-M   'P 1'
#
loop_
_entity.id
_entity.type
_entity.pdbx_description
1 polymer ?
#
loop_
_entity_poly.entity_id
_entity_poly.type
_entity_poly.pdbx_seq_one_letter_code
_entity_poly.pdbx_strand_id
1 'polypeptide(L)' 'MGSFIAAWAPFFVMYLTQGICKECNVGTSLTVGYWLGYSNSAVNPIIYTVFNRDFRKAFRKILFR' A
#
# COMPACT_ATOMS: atom_id res chain seq x y z
N MET A 1 8.76 -4.71 -4.60
CA MET A 1 7.99 -5.97 -4.59
C MET A 1 7.35 -6.24 -3.23
N GLY A 2 8.12 -6.28 -2.13
CA GLY A 2 7.56 -6.54 -0.79
C GLY A 2 6.43 -5.58 -0.38
N SER A 3 6.59 -4.28 -0.63
CA SER A 3 5.54 -3.28 -0.36
C SER A 3 4.26 -3.50 -1.16
N PHE A 4 4.42 -3.82 -2.44
CA PHE A 4 3.30 -4.13 -3.34
C PHE A 4 2.51 -5.34 -2.85
N ILE A 5 3.20 -6.43 -2.49
CA ILE A 5 2.55 -7.63 -1.96
C ILE A 5 1.88 -7.32 -0.61
N ALA A 6 2.55 -6.61 0.30
CA ALA A 6 2.00 -6.27 1.61
C ALA A 6 0.75 -5.37 1.53
N ALA A 7 0.70 -4.44 0.57
CA ALA A 7 -0.42 -3.53 0.40
C ALA A 7 -1.62 -4.19 -0.32
N TRP A 8 -1.37 -5.12 -1.24
CA TRP A 8 -2.42 -5.74 -2.06
C TRP A 8 -2.90 -7.10 -1.54
N ALA A 9 -2.07 -7.85 -0.82
CA ALA A 9 -2.45 -9.17 -0.29
C ALA A 9 -3.71 -9.14 0.61
N PRO A 10 -3.88 -8.18 1.54
CA PRO A 10 -5.09 -8.12 2.37
C PRO A 10 -6.36 -7.91 1.52
N PHE A 11 -6.27 -7.06 0.49
CA PHE A 11 -7.37 -6.81 -0.44
C PHE A 11 -7.75 -8.08 -1.21
N PHE A 12 -6.78 -8.79 -1.78
CA PHE A 12 -7.05 -10.03 -2.53
C PHE A 12 -7.66 -11.13 -1.66
N VAL A 13 -7.19 -11.29 -0.42
CA VAL A 13 -7.75 -12.26 0.53
C VAL A 13 -9.21 -11.92 0.87
N MET A 14 -9.52 -10.65 1.15
CA MET A 14 -10.88 -10.20 1.46
C MET A 14 -11.83 -10.37 0.27
N TYR A 15 -11.35 -10.04 -0.93
CA TYR A 15 -12.12 -10.17 -2.17
C TYR A 15 -12.47 -11.63 -2.49
N LEU A 16 -11.52 -12.55 -2.33
CA LEU A 16 -11.78 -13.99 -2.46
C LEU A 16 -12.76 -14.47 -1.39
N THR A 17 -12.62 -14.00 -0.15
CA THR A 17 -13.53 -14.36 0.95
C THR A 17 -14.97 -13.93 0.65
N GLN A 18 -15.18 -12.74 0.07
CA GLN A 18 -16.50 -12.28 -0.35
C GLN A 18 -17.11 -13.15 -1.46
N GLY A 19 -16.30 -13.63 -2.41
CA GLY A 19 -16.75 -14.49 -3.50
C GLY A 19 -17.11 -15.90 -3.05
N ILE A 20 -16.40 -16.44 -2.05
CA ILE A 20 -16.61 -17.79 -1.53
C ILE A 20 -17.71 -17.82 -0.46
N CYS A 21 -17.77 -16.81 0.40
CA CYS A 21 -18.71 -16.73 1.50
C CYS A 21 -19.71 -15.58 1.29
N LYS A 22 -20.92 -15.92 0.82
CA LYS A 22 -21.99 -14.94 0.56
C LYS A 22 -22.57 -14.31 1.83
N GLU A 23 -22.46 -14.99 2.97
CA GLU A 23 -22.92 -14.47 4.28
C GLU A 23 -21.84 -13.67 5.03
N CYS A 24 -20.58 -13.72 4.58
CA CYS A 24 -19.50 -12.99 5.20
C CYS A 24 -19.56 -11.52 4.76
N ASN A 25 -19.98 -10.64 5.66
CA ASN A 25 -19.98 -9.20 5.39
C ASN A 25 -18.57 -8.62 5.59
N VAL A 26 -17.81 -8.58 4.49
CA VAL A 26 -16.46 -7.98 4.43
C VAL A 26 -16.46 -6.57 3.83
N GLY A 27 -17.61 -5.90 3.74
CA GLY A 27 -17.75 -4.60 3.06
C GLY A 27 -16.79 -3.52 3.58
N THR A 28 -16.76 -3.29 4.89
CA THR A 28 -15.85 -2.31 5.51
C THR A 28 -14.39 -2.69 5.33
N SER A 29 -14.07 -3.97 5.46
CA SER A 29 -12.69 -4.46 5.35
C SER A 29 -12.16 -4.42 3.90
N LEU A 30 -13.04 -4.56 2.90
CA LEU A 30 -12.72 -4.32 1.49
C LEU A 30 -12.41 -2.86 1.22
N THR A 31 -13.19 -1.93 1.79
CA THR A 31 -12.91 -0.50 1.68
C THR A 31 -11.54 -0.18 2.27
N VAL A 32 -11.22 -0.72 3.46
CA VAL A 32 -9.89 -0.57 4.08
C VAL A 32 -8.78 -1.17 3.20
N GLY A 33 -9.00 -2.36 2.63
CA GLY A 33 -8.07 -2.99 1.70
C GLY A 33 -7.81 -2.16 0.44
N TYR A 34 -8.86 -1.53 -0.12
CA TYR A 34 -8.74 -0.60 -1.25
C TYR A 34 -7.89 0.62 -0.91
N TRP A 35 -8.11 1.24 0.25
CA TRP A 35 -7.32 2.39 0.68
C TRP A 35 -5.86 2.02 0.98
N LEU A 36 -5.61 0.82 1.53
CA LEU A 36 -4.26 0.27 1.72
C LEU A 36 -3.54 0.04 0.39
N GLY A 37 -4.21 -0.58 -0.58
CA GLY A 37 -3.69 -0.79 -1.92
C GLY A 37 -3.42 0.53 -2.66
N TYR A 38 -4.29 1.53 -2.50
CA TYR A 38 -4.11 2.87 -3.07
C TYR A 38 -2.92 3.61 -2.43
N SER A 39 -2.75 3.45 -1.12
CA SER A 39 -1.61 4.02 -0.37
C SER A 39 -0.26 3.45 -0.80
N ASN A 40 -0.23 2.30 -1.48
CA ASN A 40 1.00 1.68 -1.99
C ASN A 40 1.80 2.61 -2.92
N SER A 41 1.12 3.48 -3.67
CA SER A 41 1.79 4.48 -4.52
C SER A 41 2.48 5.57 -3.71
N ALA A 42 1.93 5.96 -2.55
CA ALA A 42 2.52 6.93 -1.63
C ALA A 42 3.68 6.34 -0.81
N VAL A 43 3.66 5.02 -0.59
CA VAL A 43 4.73 4.30 0.12
C VAL A 43 6.03 4.22 -0.71
N ASN A 44 5.94 4.26 -2.04
CA ASN A 44 7.12 4.18 -2.92
C ASN A 44 8.20 5.26 -2.64
N PRO A 45 7.91 6.57 -2.60
CA PRO A 45 8.91 7.59 -2.25
C PRO A 45 9.46 7.45 -0.83
N ILE A 46 8.67 6.91 0.12
CA ILE A 46 9.13 6.62 1.48
C ILE A 46 10.18 5.49 1.46
N ILE A 47 9.93 4.42 0.71
CA ILE A 47 10.89 3.31 0.55
C ILE A 47 12.18 3.82 -0.11
N TYR A 48 12.09 4.61 -1.17
CA TYR A 48 13.27 5.16 -1.83
C TYR A 48 14.08 6.10 -0.92
N THR A 49 13.43 6.92 -0.11
CA THR A 49 14.14 7.81 0.83
C THR A 49 14.71 7.08 2.05
N VAL A 50 14.08 5.99 2.52
CA VAL A 50 14.58 5.18 3.64
C VAL A 50 15.77 4.32 3.22
N PHE A 51 15.67 3.60 2.10
CA PHE A 51 16.69 2.63 1.70
C PHE A 51 17.80 3.23 0.81
N ASN A 52 17.55 4.36 0.14
CA ASN A 52 18.55 4.99 -0.73
C ASN A 52 18.94 6.40 -0.23
N ARG A 53 20.21 6.52 0.20
CA ARG A 53 20.77 7.77 0.73
C ARG A 53 20.85 8.90 -0.30
N ASP A 54 21.06 8.58 -1.58
CA ASP A 54 21.15 9.57 -2.65
C ASP A 54 19.77 10.15 -2.96
N PHE A 55 18.74 9.31 -3.01
CA PHE A 55 17.35 9.75 -3.10
C PHE A 55 16.96 10.64 -1.91
N ARG A 56 17.37 10.28 -0.68
CA ARG A 56 17.11 11.12 0.50
C ARG A 56 17.77 12.50 0.42
N LYS A 57 18.98 12.59 -0.13
CA LYS A 57 19.68 13.87 -0.35
C LYS A 57 18.99 14.71 -1.41
N ALA A 58 18.61 14.11 -2.54
CA ALA A 58 17.88 14.80 -3.60
C ALA A 58 16.51 15.32 -3.11
N PHE A 59 15.77 14.48 -2.36
CA PHE A 59 14.47 14.88 -1.79
C PHE A 59 14.60 16.04 -0.81
N ARG A 60 15.61 16.02 0.08
CA ARG A 60 15.89 17.14 0.98
C ARG A 60 16.26 18.42 0.24
N LYS A 61 17.02 18.34 -0.85
CA LYS A 61 17.40 19.50 -1.67
C LYS A 61 16.20 20.15 -2.39
N ILE A 62 15.19 19.36 -2.74
CA ILE A 62 13.96 19.86 -3.38
C ILE A 62 13.02 20.50 -2.33
N LEU A 63 12.88 19.88 -1.16
CA LEU A 63 11.93 20.31 -0.11
C LEU A 63 12.44 21.47 0.75
N PHE A 64 13.74 21.50 1.05
CA PHE A 64 14.37 22.51 1.92
C PHE A 64 15.31 23.42 1.14
N ARG A 65 14.87 23.80 -0.06
CA ARG A 65 15.65 24.67 -0.93
C ARG A 65 15.89 26.03 -0.30
#